data_AF-A0A0F9M273-F1
#
_entry.id   AF-A0A0F9M273-F1
#
_cell.length_a   1.000
_cell.length_b   1.000
_cell.length_c   1.000
_cell.angle_alpha   90.00
_cell.angle_beta   90.00
_cell.angle_gamma   90.00
#
_symmetry.space_group_name_H-M   'P 1'
#
loop_
_entity.id
_entity.type
_entity.pdbx_description
1 polymer ?
#
loop_
_entity_poly.entity_id
_entity_poly.type
_entity_poly.pdbx_seq_one_letter_code
_entity_poly.pdbx_strand_id
1 'polypeptide(L)'
;MLTSKQELFTLDLFKGLSETDAYKNNYSVSNMSIEAIYVEACRLRANPKISLRLQELRKPGETAIIASRDELGETYTLLFKDNETKIRDKVSVGREISQLYGYYEIQPLVDARTLNIYVIDTETKELMEKVKERTKRDATKQEEG
;
A
#
# COMPACT_ATOMS: atom_id res chain seq x y z
N MET A 1 1.30 17.88 24.12
CA MET A 1 0.49 16.80 24.71
C MET A 1 -0.86 16.71 24.00
N LEU A 2 -1.21 15.51 23.53
CA LEU A 2 -2.52 15.18 22.96
C LEU A 2 -3.47 14.76 24.09
N THR A 3 -4.77 14.98 23.91
CA THR A 3 -5.77 14.40 24.80
C THR A 3 -6.00 12.92 24.47
N SER A 4 -6.59 12.16 25.39
CA SER A 4 -6.87 10.72 25.15
C SER A 4 -7.68 10.47 23.88
N LYS A 5 -8.66 11.33 23.57
CA LYS A 5 -9.47 11.22 22.34
C LYS A 5 -8.64 11.50 21.09
N GLN A 6 -7.73 12.48 21.15
CA GLN A 6 -6.86 12.80 20.03
C GLN A 6 -5.81 11.71 19.78
N GLU A 7 -5.30 11.08 20.84
CA GLU A 7 -4.40 9.93 20.71
C GLU A 7 -5.10 8.75 20.02
N LEU A 8 -6.32 8.40 20.45
CA LEU A 8 -7.11 7.33 19.83
C LEU A 8 -7.45 7.64 18.37
N PHE A 9 -7.85 8.88 18.06
CA PHE A 9 -8.03 9.35 16.69
C PHE A 9 -6.77 9.17 15.84
N THR A 10 -5.60 9.51 16.40
CA THR A 10 -4.30 9.38 15.73
C THR A 10 -3.94 7.90 15.48
N LEU A 11 -4.24 7.02 16.43
CA LEU A 11 -4.04 5.58 16.29
C LEU A 11 -4.94 4.97 15.21
N ASP A 12 -6.19 5.40 15.12
CA ASP A 12 -7.12 4.93 14.09
C ASP A 12 -6.69 5.37 12.69
N LEU A 13 -6.17 6.60 12.56
CA LEU A 13 -5.53 7.05 11.31
C LEU A 13 -4.28 6.23 10.96
N PHE A 14 -3.47 5.86 11.96
CA PHE A 14 -2.29 5.01 11.76
C PHE A 14 -2.67 3.59 11.29
N LYS A 15 -3.78 3.04 11.79
CA LYS A 15 -4.35 1.75 11.35
C LYS A 15 -4.98 1.80 9.95
N GLY A 16 -5.08 2.96 9.33
CA GLY A 16 -5.59 3.13 7.97
C GLY A 16 -7.08 3.50 7.87
N LEU A 17 -7.74 3.91 8.97
CA LEU A 17 -9.10 4.43 8.89
C LEU A 17 -9.13 5.81 8.21
N SER A 18 -10.25 6.12 7.57
CA SER A 18 -10.51 7.46 7.05
C SER A 18 -10.61 8.47 8.19
N GLU A 19 -10.33 9.75 7.93
CA GLU A 19 -10.40 10.80 8.95
C GLU A 19 -11.80 10.92 9.54
N THR A 20 -12.82 10.76 8.70
CA THR A 20 -14.22 10.76 9.13
C THR A 20 -14.56 9.56 10.02
N ASP A 21 -14.07 8.37 9.70
CA ASP A 21 -14.38 7.17 10.50
C ASP A 21 -13.62 7.20 11.83
N ALA A 22 -12.35 7.61 11.80
CA ALA A 22 -11.56 7.86 13.00
C ALA A 22 -12.23 8.92 13.90
N TYR A 23 -12.80 9.97 13.32
CA TYR A 23 -13.51 11.00 14.08
C TYR A 23 -14.80 10.46 14.72
N LYS A 24 -15.63 9.74 13.94
CA LYS A 24 -16.88 9.13 14.43
C LYS A 24 -16.64 8.11 15.55
N ASN A 25 -15.55 7.36 15.49
CA ASN A 25 -15.21 6.37 16.52
C ASN A 25 -14.81 6.99 17.86
N ASN A 26 -14.22 8.19 17.85
CA ASN A 26 -13.59 8.78 19.03
C ASN A 26 -14.33 10.02 19.59
N TYR A 27 -15.29 10.56 18.84
CA TYR A 27 -16.05 11.74 19.18
C TYR A 27 -17.56 11.50 19.09
N SER A 28 -18.32 12.20 19.93
CA SER A 28 -19.78 12.15 19.86
C SER A 28 -20.25 12.93 18.64
N VAL A 29 -20.85 12.24 17.68
CA VAL A 29 -21.29 12.79 16.39
C VAL A 29 -22.81 12.80 16.22
N SER A 30 -23.57 12.36 17.22
CA SER A 30 -25.03 12.16 17.14
C SER A 30 -25.83 13.43 16.79
N ASN A 31 -25.29 14.60 17.09
CA ASN A 31 -25.92 15.90 16.83
C ASN A 31 -25.21 16.70 15.72
N MET A 32 -24.32 16.07 14.94
CA MET A 32 -23.56 16.73 13.89
C MET A 32 -24.06 16.30 12.50
N SER A 33 -24.10 17.24 11.55
CA SER A 33 -24.32 16.90 10.15
C SER A 33 -23.08 16.18 9.57
N ILE A 34 -23.26 15.47 8.46
CA ILE A 34 -22.17 14.74 7.79
C ILE A 34 -21.06 15.71 7.36
N GLU A 35 -21.43 16.87 6.86
CA GLU A 35 -20.53 17.93 6.41
C GLU A 35 -19.73 18.49 7.58
N ALA A 36 -20.39 18.73 8.72
CA ALA A 36 -19.73 19.19 9.94
C ALA A 36 -18.70 18.17 10.45
N ILE A 37 -19.03 16.88 10.40
CA ILE A 37 -18.10 15.80 10.76
C ILE A 37 -16.89 15.81 9.83
N TYR A 38 -17.09 15.97 8.52
CA TYR A 38 -16.01 16.00 7.54
C TYR A 38 -15.06 17.18 7.78
N VAL A 39 -15.60 18.38 7.99
CA VAL A 39 -14.82 19.59 8.26
C VAL A 39 -14.03 19.45 9.55
N GLU A 40 -14.66 18.97 10.63
CA GLU A 40 -13.97 18.82 11.91
C GLU A 40 -12.90 17.71 11.88
N ALA A 41 -13.16 16.60 11.19
CA ALA A 41 -12.17 15.55 10.99
C ALA A 41 -10.95 16.05 10.22
N CYS A 42 -11.16 16.79 9.13
CA CYS A 42 -10.10 17.39 8.33
C CYS A 42 -9.30 18.42 9.14
N ARG A 43 -9.99 19.30 9.89
CA ARG A 43 -9.36 20.27 10.78
C ARG A 43 -8.53 19.61 11.87
N LEU A 44 -9.06 18.52 12.46
CA LEU A 44 -8.35 17.77 13.50
C LEU A 44 -7.11 17.08 12.93
N ARG A 45 -7.20 16.50 11.74
CA ARG A 45 -6.06 15.90 11.04
C ARG A 45 -4.94 16.91 10.75
N ALA A 46 -5.31 18.14 10.41
CA ALA A 46 -4.37 19.23 10.16
C ALA A 46 -3.70 19.78 11.44
N ASN A 47 -4.08 19.30 12.63
CA ASN A 47 -3.46 19.75 13.87
C ASN A 47 -1.97 19.33 13.91
N PRO A 48 -1.03 20.27 14.10
CA PRO A 48 0.40 19.98 14.10
C PRO A 48 0.81 18.88 15.09
N LYS A 49 0.12 18.78 16.24
CA LYS A 49 0.40 17.77 17.26
C LYS A 49 0.04 16.36 16.78
N ILE A 50 -1.04 16.22 16.03
CA ILE A 50 -1.48 14.95 15.45
C ILE A 50 -0.53 14.55 14.32
N SER A 51 -0.12 15.51 13.48
CA SER A 51 0.86 15.26 12.41
C SER A 51 2.21 14.78 12.97
N LEU A 52 2.73 15.43 14.02
CA LEU A 52 3.95 15.02 14.70
C LEU A 52 3.81 13.62 15.30
N ARG A 53 2.68 13.32 15.95
CA ARG A 53 2.44 12.00 16.54
C ARG A 53 2.32 10.90 15.49
N LEU A 54 1.67 11.17 14.35
CA LEU A 54 1.65 10.25 13.21
C LEU A 54 3.06 10.00 12.67
N GLN A 55 3.89 11.04 12.61
CA GLN A 55 5.28 10.89 12.20
C GLN A 55 6.06 10.03 13.19
N GLU A 56 5.87 10.21 14.51
CA GLU A 56 6.46 9.34 15.54
C GLU A 56 6.00 7.88 15.41
N LEU A 57 4.71 7.63 15.21
CA LEU A 57 4.17 6.28 15.03
C LEU A 57 4.66 5.61 13.74
N ARG A 58 4.94 6.42 12.71
CA ARG A 58 5.49 5.97 11.42
C ARG A 58 7.00 5.90 11.38
N LYS A 59 7.70 6.44 12.39
CA LYS A 59 9.14 6.18 12.50
C LYS A 59 9.28 4.67 12.60
N PRO A 60 10.06 4.03 11.71
CA PRO A 60 10.34 2.62 11.85
C PRO A 60 10.85 2.41 13.27
N GLY A 61 10.32 1.40 13.96
CA GLY A 61 10.87 0.96 15.23
C GLY A 61 12.28 0.47 14.99
N GLU A 62 13.26 1.38 14.89
CA GLU A 62 14.69 1.05 14.84
C GLU A 62 15.10 0.25 16.08
N THR A 63 14.29 0.33 17.15
CA THR A 63 14.37 -0.51 18.33
C THR A 63 13.02 -1.16 18.60
N ALA A 64 12.56 -2.06 17.72
CA ALA A 64 11.71 -3.12 18.22
C ALA A 64 12.56 -3.87 19.27
N ILE A 65 12.10 -3.88 20.52
CA ILE A 65 12.79 -4.30 21.76
C ILE A 65 13.34 -5.75 21.74
N ILE A 66 13.26 -6.45 20.61
CA ILE A 66 13.65 -7.87 20.44
C ILE A 66 14.62 -8.06 19.26
N ALA A 67 14.48 -7.35 18.14
CA ALA A 67 15.37 -7.43 16.99
C ALA A 67 15.13 -6.23 16.05
N SER A 68 16.21 -5.64 15.54
CA SER A 68 16.21 -4.64 14.49
C SER A 68 15.74 -5.21 13.16
N ARG A 69 15.38 -4.33 12.23
CA ARG A 69 15.00 -4.70 10.86
C ARG A 69 16.10 -5.49 10.16
N ASP A 70 17.36 -5.16 10.39
CA ASP A 70 18.49 -5.86 9.78
C ASP A 70 18.65 -7.26 10.37
N GLU A 71 18.53 -7.41 11.69
CA GLU A 71 18.59 -8.72 12.37
C GLU A 71 17.45 -9.66 11.95
N LEU A 72 16.24 -9.12 11.74
CA LEU A 72 15.11 -9.88 11.20
C LEU A 72 15.39 -10.31 9.74
N GLY A 73 15.93 -9.42 8.92
CA GLY A 73 16.27 -9.70 7.52
C GLY A 73 17.33 -10.80 7.38
N GLU A 74 18.35 -10.78 8.25
CA GLU A 74 19.38 -11.83 8.31
C GLU A 74 18.78 -13.18 8.71
N THR A 75 17.96 -13.20 9.77
CA THR A 75 17.30 -14.41 10.27
C THR A 75 16.42 -15.04 9.19
N TYR A 76 15.58 -14.24 8.51
CA TYR A 76 14.74 -14.74 7.43
C TYR A 76 15.57 -15.20 6.22
N THR A 77 16.65 -14.50 5.89
CA THR A 77 17.54 -14.92 4.79
C THR A 77 18.18 -16.28 5.08
N LEU A 78 18.57 -16.55 6.33
CA LEU A 78 19.10 -17.84 6.75
C LEU A 78 18.04 -18.96 6.61
N LEU A 79 16.83 -18.74 7.11
CA LEU A 79 15.72 -19.71 6.98
C LEU A 79 15.34 -19.96 5.52
N PHE A 80 15.42 -18.93 4.67
CA PHE A 80 15.14 -19.08 3.24
C PHE A 80 16.19 -19.94 2.53
N LYS A 81 17.47 -19.73 2.87
CA LYS A 81 18.62 -20.45 2.30
C LYS A 81 18.81 -21.84 2.89
N ASP A 82 18.21 -22.14 4.03
CA ASP A 82 18.25 -23.47 4.63
C ASP A 82 17.61 -24.51 3.69
N ASN A 83 18.36 -25.56 3.36
CA ASN A 83 17.94 -26.57 2.39
C ASN A 83 16.94 -27.58 2.98
N GLU A 84 16.81 -27.65 4.30
CA GLU A 84 15.88 -28.55 4.98
C GLU A 84 14.49 -27.95 5.18
N THR A 85 14.38 -26.62 5.14
CA THR A 85 13.11 -25.91 5.25
C THR A 85 12.18 -26.22 4.07
N LYS A 86 10.92 -26.57 4.36
CA LYS A 86 9.91 -26.89 3.34
C LYS A 86 9.63 -25.69 2.44
N ILE A 87 9.35 -25.94 1.16
CA ILE A 87 9.07 -24.90 0.15
C ILE A 87 7.98 -23.92 0.60
N ARG A 88 6.90 -24.41 1.22
CA ARG A 88 5.83 -23.57 1.76
C ARG A 88 6.34 -22.55 2.79
N ASP A 89 7.23 -23.00 3.66
CA ASP A 89 7.75 -22.19 4.74
C ASP A 89 8.76 -21.16 4.17
N LYS A 90 9.53 -21.53 3.13
CA LYS A 90 10.36 -20.58 2.35
C LYS A 90 9.54 -19.48 1.67
N VAL A 91 8.38 -19.81 1.11
CA VAL A 91 7.47 -18.81 0.52
C VAL A 91 6.96 -17.83 1.58
N SER A 92 6.62 -18.32 2.77
CA SER A 92 6.23 -17.48 3.90
C SER A 92 7.37 -16.53 4.30
N VAL A 93 8.57 -17.06 4.46
CA VAL A 93 9.77 -16.29 4.81
C VAL A 93 10.10 -15.23 3.73
N GLY A 94 10.02 -15.58 2.45
CA GLY A 94 10.24 -14.63 1.35
C GLY A 94 9.23 -13.48 1.35
N ARG A 95 7.98 -13.74 1.74
CA ARG A 95 6.96 -12.69 1.92
C ARG A 95 7.31 -11.76 3.08
N GLU A 96 7.72 -12.30 4.23
CA GLU A 96 8.15 -11.49 5.38
C GLU A 96 9.36 -10.61 5.02
N ILE A 97 10.38 -11.15 4.33
CA ILE A 97 11.52 -10.37 3.80
C ILE A 97 11.01 -9.24 2.90
N SER A 98 10.11 -9.55 1.98
CA SER A 98 9.63 -8.55 1.02
C SER A 98 8.82 -7.43 1.67
N GLN A 99 8.03 -7.74 2.71
CA GLN A 99 7.30 -6.75 3.50
C GLN A 99 8.25 -5.94 4.38
N LEU A 100 9.24 -6.62 4.97
CA LEU A 100 10.25 -6.02 5.82
C LEU A 100 11.05 -4.97 5.06
N TYR A 101 11.45 -5.25 3.82
CA TYR A 101 12.25 -4.33 2.98
C TYR A 101 11.42 -3.35 2.13
N GLY A 102 10.10 -3.54 2.05
CA GLY A 102 9.19 -2.68 1.28
C GLY A 102 9.20 -2.94 -0.23
N TYR A 103 9.64 -4.11 -0.69
CA TYR A 103 9.64 -4.48 -2.12
C TYR A 103 8.22 -4.70 -2.69
N TYR A 104 7.24 -4.96 -1.84
CA TYR A 104 5.83 -4.87 -2.19
C TYR A 104 5.17 -3.83 -1.28
N GLU A 105 4.93 -2.63 -1.79
CA GLU A 105 3.76 -1.88 -1.34
C GLU A 105 2.56 -2.78 -1.62
N ILE A 106 1.76 -3.11 -0.60
CA ILE A 106 0.49 -3.79 -0.79
C ILE A 106 -0.37 -2.83 -1.61
N GLN A 107 -0.45 -3.04 -2.92
CA GLN A 107 -1.46 -2.37 -3.72
C GLN A 107 -2.81 -2.72 -3.09
N PRO A 108 -3.69 -1.73 -2.85
CA PRO A 108 -5.01 -2.00 -2.30
C PRO A 108 -5.66 -3.09 -3.14
N LEU A 109 -6.27 -4.07 -2.47
CA LEU A 109 -6.91 -5.22 -3.09
C LEU A 109 -7.87 -4.72 -4.18
N VAL A 110 -7.41 -4.71 -5.44
CA VAL A 110 -8.25 -4.32 -6.58
C VAL A 110 -9.26 -5.44 -6.72
N ASP A 111 -10.55 -5.11 -6.59
CA ASP A 111 -11.64 -6.08 -6.76
C ASP A 111 -11.42 -6.84 -8.07
N ALA A 112 -11.20 -8.16 -7.96
CA ALA A 112 -10.91 -9.05 -9.08
C ALA A 112 -11.99 -9.00 -10.19
N ARG A 113 -13.16 -8.40 -9.91
CA ARG A 113 -14.23 -8.13 -10.87
C ARG A 113 -13.89 -7.03 -11.89
N THR A 114 -12.83 -6.24 -11.67
CA THR A 114 -12.43 -5.15 -12.58
C THR A 114 -11.14 -5.44 -13.37
N LEU A 115 -10.45 -6.55 -13.07
CA LEU A 115 -9.22 -6.92 -13.78
C LEU A 115 -9.54 -7.85 -14.96
N ASN A 116 -9.76 -7.27 -16.14
CA ASN A 116 -9.79 -8.06 -17.38
C ASN A 116 -8.35 -8.46 -17.75
N ILE A 117 -7.93 -9.65 -17.31
CA ILE A 117 -6.69 -10.27 -17.78
C ILE A 117 -6.97 -10.84 -19.17
N TYR A 118 -6.55 -10.13 -20.21
CA TYR A 118 -6.51 -10.68 -21.56
C TYR A 118 -5.28 -11.58 -21.68
N VAL A 119 -5.49 -12.89 -21.64
CA VAL A 119 -4.46 -13.86 -22.04
C VAL A 119 -4.41 -13.85 -23.56
N ILE A 120 -3.47 -13.06 -24.11
CA ILE A 120 -3.19 -13.03 -25.54
C ILE A 120 -2.17 -14.14 -25.81
N ASP A 121 -2.54 -15.12 -26.62
CA ASP A 121 -1.61 -16.15 -27.06
C ASP A 121 -0.52 -15.56 -27.98
N THR A 122 0.58 -16.30 -28.14
CA THR A 122 1.76 -15.85 -28.89
C THR A 122 1.44 -15.48 -30.34
N GLU A 123 0.54 -16.20 -31.00
CA GLU A 123 0.17 -15.97 -32.39
C GLU A 123 -0.61 -14.64 -32.53
N THR A 124 -1.54 -14.38 -31.62
CA THR A 124 -2.30 -13.11 -31.58
C THR A 124 -1.38 -11.91 -31.31
N LYS A 125 -0.35 -12.09 -30.46
CA LYS A 125 0.65 -11.04 -30.19
C LYS A 125 1.49 -10.72 -31.44
N GLU A 126 1.92 -11.74 -32.17
CA GLU A 126 2.66 -11.56 -33.43
C GLU A 126 1.82 -10.89 -34.52
N LEU A 127 0.53 -11.23 -34.59
CA LEU A 127 -0.39 -10.61 -35.54
C LEU A 127 -0.55 -9.11 -35.24
N MET A 128 -0.70 -8.74 -33.97
CA MET A 128 -0.84 -7.35 -33.55
C MET A 128 0.42 -6.52 -33.88
N GLU A 129 1.61 -7.07 -33.69
CA GLU A 129 2.84 -6.38 -34.08
C GLU A 129 2.97 -6.23 -35.60
N LYS A 130 2.61 -7.26 -36.37
CA LYS A 130 2.58 -7.15 -37.84
C LYS A 130 1.58 -6.09 -38.33
N VAL A 131 0.44 -5.96 -37.65
CA VAL A 131 -0.56 -4.92 -37.96
C VAL A 131 -0.02 -3.53 -37.63
N LYS A 132 0.57 -3.31 -36.45
CA LYS A 132 1.20 -2.03 -36.08
C LYS A 132 2.26 -1.59 -37.09
N GLU A 133 3.12 -2.50 -37.53
CA GLU A 133 4.17 -2.21 -38.49
C GLU A 133 3.65 -1.96 -39.92
N ARG A 134 2.44 -2.44 -40.26
CA ARG A 134 1.75 -2.04 -41.51
C ARG A 134 1.15 -0.65 -41.37
N THR A 135 0.42 -0.39 -40.28
CA THR A 135 -0.18 0.92 -40.03
C THR A 135 0.85 2.05 -39.99
N LYS A 136 2.05 1.80 -39.43
CA LYS A 136 3.16 2.77 -39.47
C LYS A 136 3.64 3.05 -40.89
N ARG A 137 3.83 2.01 -41.72
CA ARG A 137 4.30 2.14 -43.11
C ARG A 137 3.28 2.84 -44.01
N ASP A 138 1.99 2.61 -43.79
CA ASP A 138 0.94 3.28 -44.55
C ASP A 138 0.80 4.75 -44.16
N ALA A 139 1.06 5.09 -42.88
CA ALA A 139 1.13 6.49 -42.42
C ALA A 139 2.34 7.24 -43.02
N THR A 140 3.52 6.61 -43.12
CA THR A 140 4.71 7.27 -43.71
C THR A 140 4.57 7.52 -45.21
N LYS A 141 3.82 6.67 -45.93
CA LYS A 141 3.55 6.85 -47.36
C LYS A 141 2.54 7.97 -47.67
N GLN A 142 1.76 8.42 -46.69
CA GLN A 142 0.83 9.55 -46.85
C GLN A 142 1.48 10.92 -46.64
N GLU A 143 2.71 10.97 -46.09
CA GLU A 143 3.45 12.22 -45.86
C GLU A 143 4.44 12.57 -47.00
N GLU A 144 4.71 11.65 -47.93
CA GLU A 144 5.64 11.84 -49.07
C GLU A 144 4.94 12.04 -50.44
N GLY A 145 3.62 12.23 -50.47
CA GLY A 145 2.85 12.51 -51.70
C GLY A 145 2.10 13.83 -51.62
#